data_AF-A0A1Q3QQ67-F1
#
_entry.id   AF-A0A1Q3QQ67-F1
#
_cell.length_a   1.000
_cell.length_b   1.000
_cell.length_c   1.000
_cell.angle_alpha   90.00
_cell.angle_beta   90.00
_cell.angle_gamma   90.00
#
_symmetry.space_group_name_H-M   'P 1'
#
loop_
_entity.id
_entity.type
_entity.pdbx_description
1 polymer ?
#
loop_
_entity_poly.entity_id
_entity_poly.type
_entity_poly.pdbx_seq_one_letter_code
_entity_poly.pdbx_strand_id
1 'polypeptide(L)'
;MADYIYLLENRLSQAQQASLQTVREVARNKGLTVFLVGGAVRDLTSGSPVRDLDVAVQGNALKLKKDIEKAGGSISGEREAEQAFYVRFPGGVRLEVGSTLSVTYPKPGKPVFKPATILEDLRRRDFTANAMALSLNDGSYGLLMDPLNGVADIENRELRLVSNYGFIEEPVRMIRAARLMARLGWQMDEKTQERYETGRQEGYISAMDAFHRGYETEEIFHEEDPLRVLHRLESEGWMKHLAPALSSAKVNVPELERLRATLTQLQLRGIYPEGSVANFPLLTAKMAPKDVTALKKSFPRQGFVGEIEALEREAKEFAAEFSGKGAAAPSQAWKLLYSAKPEAVLWTAHTAKGAAMQAKFNSFYNDWPQARQRLPHTIMQEMRIVPSLPGYDDLLDKLFFELMDSKLGTDEEMKAYLEPYSPPAPPPPVHLRRARVAKKDAKPAKSRKKAAVEIEAGAEAIAETEVAAAAKPVKAAAKKAAPAKPAKAAAKKAPVAAKKATPPVKAAVKKTAPPAKKAKTPVKKAAVKKLPVKAVAKKAAHVAKKAPAKKPAAKKVSAKSAAHKAPAKKVTAKGSKPATKKVATKKAAVASGKKKK
;
A
#
# COMPACT_ATOMS: atom_id res chain seq x y z
N MET A 1 3.59 1.85 -23.83
CA MET A 1 3.32 2.76 -22.71
C MET A 1 2.38 2.05 -21.75
N ALA A 2 2.48 2.29 -20.45
CA ALA A 2 1.49 1.81 -19.49
C ALA A 2 0.18 2.60 -19.67
N ASP A 3 -0.96 1.92 -19.56
CA ASP A 3 -2.25 2.58 -19.42
C ASP A 3 -2.47 2.91 -17.94
N TYR A 4 -2.27 4.17 -17.58
CA TYR A 4 -2.40 4.63 -16.20
C TYR A 4 -3.85 4.78 -15.73
N ILE A 5 -4.84 4.81 -16.64
CA ILE A 5 -6.26 4.73 -16.28
C ILE A 5 -6.54 3.30 -15.79
N TYR A 6 -6.13 2.30 -16.56
CA TYR A 6 -6.21 0.90 -16.16
C TYR A 6 -5.49 0.62 -14.82
N LEU A 7 -4.32 1.23 -14.57
CA LEU A 7 -3.63 1.10 -13.27
C LEU A 7 -4.43 1.71 -12.10
N LEU A 8 -5.06 2.88 -12.28
CA LEU A 8 -5.90 3.50 -11.26
C LEU A 8 -7.15 2.67 -10.95
N GLU A 9 -7.77 2.09 -11.99
CA GLU A 9 -8.99 1.26 -11.87
C GLU A 9 -8.72 -0.14 -11.29
N ASN A 10 -7.52 -0.72 -11.50
CA ASN A 10 -7.25 -2.14 -11.21
C ASN A 10 -6.18 -2.38 -10.14
N ARG A 11 -5.38 -1.38 -9.72
CA ARG A 11 -4.38 -1.53 -8.64
C ARG A 11 -4.72 -0.80 -7.34
N LEU A 12 -5.74 0.06 -7.34
CA LEU A 12 -6.30 0.66 -6.12
C LEU A 12 -7.45 -0.20 -5.59
N SER A 13 -7.56 -0.34 -4.26
CA SER A 13 -8.73 -0.98 -3.65
C SER A 13 -10.00 -0.13 -3.85
N GLN A 14 -11.18 -0.73 -3.78
CA GLN A 14 -12.46 0.01 -3.92
C GLN A 14 -12.56 1.18 -2.92
N ALA A 15 -12.05 1.01 -1.69
CA ALA A 15 -11.98 2.08 -0.70
C ALA A 15 -11.02 3.21 -1.10
N GLN A 16 -9.88 2.89 -1.71
CA GLN A 16 -8.92 3.88 -2.25
C GLN A 16 -9.51 4.62 -3.45
N GLN A 17 -10.19 3.93 -4.37
CA GLN A 17 -10.88 4.53 -5.52
C GLN A 17 -11.97 5.50 -5.05
N ALA A 18 -12.83 5.08 -4.12
CA ALA A 18 -13.85 5.93 -3.52
C ALA A 18 -13.24 7.15 -2.80
N SER A 19 -12.14 6.97 -2.06
CA SER A 19 -11.43 8.07 -1.40
C SER A 19 -10.88 9.10 -2.40
N LEU A 20 -10.27 8.64 -3.50
CA LEU A 20 -9.82 9.55 -4.57
C LEU A 20 -11.00 10.23 -5.26
N GLN A 21 -12.11 9.54 -5.50
CA GLN A 21 -13.30 10.13 -6.11
C GLN A 21 -13.88 11.25 -5.24
N THR A 22 -14.00 11.04 -3.93
CA THR A 22 -14.39 12.09 -2.97
C THR A 22 -13.46 13.30 -3.04
N VAL A 23 -12.14 13.10 -3.06
CA VAL A 23 -11.17 14.22 -3.14
C VAL A 23 -11.24 14.93 -4.51
N ARG A 24 -11.44 14.20 -5.62
CA ARG A 24 -11.68 14.78 -6.95
C ARG A 24 -12.91 15.68 -6.96
N GLU A 25 -14.03 15.20 -6.43
CA GLU A 25 -15.29 15.96 -6.41
C GLU A 25 -15.19 17.20 -5.53
N VAL A 26 -14.59 17.10 -4.34
CA VAL A 26 -14.35 18.26 -3.46
C VAL A 26 -13.40 19.27 -4.11
N ALA A 27 -12.34 18.84 -4.81
CA ALA A 27 -11.44 19.73 -5.54
C ALA A 27 -12.13 20.41 -6.74
N ARG A 28 -12.88 19.64 -7.54
CA ARG A 28 -13.67 20.13 -8.68
C ARG A 28 -14.69 21.19 -8.24
N ASN A 29 -15.37 20.96 -7.12
CA ASN A 29 -16.34 21.90 -6.53
C ASN A 29 -15.69 23.19 -5.99
N LYS A 30 -14.34 23.29 -5.96
CA LYS A 30 -13.58 24.52 -5.71
C LYS A 30 -12.86 25.08 -6.93
N GLY A 31 -12.97 24.42 -8.10
CA GLY A 31 -12.22 24.77 -9.30
C GLY A 31 -10.72 24.53 -9.19
N LEU A 32 -10.27 23.60 -8.34
CA LEU A 32 -8.85 23.27 -8.18
C LEU A 32 -8.44 22.07 -9.04
N THR A 33 -7.32 22.19 -9.74
CA THR A 33 -6.67 21.08 -10.44
C THR A 33 -6.10 20.09 -9.42
N VAL A 34 -6.30 18.78 -9.63
CA VAL A 34 -5.96 17.71 -8.69
C VAL A 34 -5.11 16.60 -9.33
N PHE A 35 -4.12 16.09 -8.60
CA PHE A 35 -3.16 15.09 -9.06
C PHE A 35 -2.90 14.03 -7.98
N LEU A 36 -2.80 12.75 -8.36
CA LEU A 36 -2.11 11.75 -7.53
C LEU A 36 -0.61 11.93 -7.73
N VAL A 37 0.20 11.81 -6.68
CA VAL A 37 1.65 12.09 -6.72
C VAL A 37 2.44 11.07 -5.89
N GLY A 38 3.76 11.26 -5.77
CA GLY A 38 4.54 10.73 -4.66
C GLY A 38 4.67 9.20 -4.63
N GLY A 39 4.55 8.63 -3.43
CA GLY A 39 4.69 7.19 -3.20
C GLY A 39 3.59 6.39 -3.90
N ALA A 40 2.38 6.93 -3.99
CA ALA A 40 1.25 6.28 -4.64
C ALA A 40 1.51 6.03 -6.13
N VAL A 41 2.01 7.03 -6.86
CA VAL A 41 2.33 6.88 -8.30
C VAL A 41 3.50 5.93 -8.51
N ARG A 42 4.52 5.96 -7.64
CA ARG A 42 5.62 4.99 -7.63
C ARG A 42 5.10 3.56 -7.50
N ASP A 43 4.30 3.29 -6.48
CA ASP A 43 3.85 1.94 -6.13
C ASP A 43 2.86 1.39 -7.18
N LEU A 44 1.95 2.24 -7.69
CA LEU A 44 1.10 1.94 -8.85
C LEU A 44 1.93 1.51 -10.07
N THR A 45 3.03 2.19 -10.34
CA THR A 45 3.90 1.93 -11.50
C THR A 45 4.72 0.66 -11.31
N SER A 46 5.36 0.49 -10.14
CA SER A 46 6.17 -0.70 -9.81
C SER A 46 5.35 -1.99 -9.69
N GLY A 47 4.04 -1.90 -9.47
CA GLY A 47 3.17 -3.03 -9.15
C GLY A 47 3.27 -3.46 -7.68
N SER A 48 3.77 -2.58 -6.81
CA SER A 48 3.68 -2.75 -5.36
C SER A 48 2.28 -2.36 -4.86
N PRO A 49 1.77 -2.97 -3.76
CA PRO A 49 0.53 -2.52 -3.15
C PRO A 49 0.62 -1.05 -2.72
N VAL A 50 -0.34 -0.23 -3.15
CA VAL A 50 -0.47 1.16 -2.70
C VAL A 50 -0.96 1.16 -1.26
N ARG A 51 -0.15 1.69 -0.34
CA ARG A 51 -0.46 1.73 1.10
C ARG A 51 -1.13 3.04 1.52
N ASP A 52 -0.70 4.13 0.91
CA ASP A 52 -1.12 5.50 1.19
C ASP A 52 -1.23 6.29 -0.12
N LEU A 53 -2.12 7.29 -0.12
CA LEU A 53 -2.45 8.10 -1.29
C LEU A 53 -1.93 9.53 -1.10
N ASP A 54 -0.92 9.93 -1.85
CA ASP A 54 -0.46 11.32 -1.88
C ASP A 54 -1.23 12.08 -2.97
N VAL A 55 -1.96 13.14 -2.61
CA VAL A 55 -2.70 14.00 -3.54
C VAL A 55 -2.15 15.42 -3.48
N ALA A 56 -1.81 15.99 -4.63
CA ALA A 56 -1.47 17.40 -4.77
C ALA A 56 -2.60 18.17 -5.46
N VAL A 57 -2.92 19.36 -4.96
CA VAL A 57 -3.87 20.28 -5.61
C VAL A 57 -3.21 21.60 -5.98
N GLN A 58 -3.53 22.13 -7.16
CA GLN A 58 -3.01 23.42 -7.63
C GLN A 58 -3.83 24.59 -7.05
N GLY A 59 -3.58 24.85 -5.78
CA GLY A 59 -4.24 25.83 -4.93
C GLY A 59 -3.91 25.58 -3.47
N ASN A 60 -4.54 26.30 -2.55
CA ASN A 60 -4.37 26.04 -1.11
C ASN A 60 -5.28 24.88 -0.68
N ALA A 61 -4.68 23.72 -0.39
CA ALA A 61 -5.40 22.49 -0.03
C ALA A 61 -6.16 22.59 1.29
N LEU A 62 -5.71 23.40 2.26
CA LEU A 62 -6.38 23.55 3.57
C LEU A 62 -7.84 24.03 3.42
N LYS A 63 -8.19 24.67 2.29
CA LYS A 63 -9.57 25.04 1.93
C LYS A 63 -10.49 23.85 1.67
N LEU A 64 -9.96 22.65 1.46
CA LEU A 64 -10.73 21.43 1.19
C LEU A 64 -11.13 20.65 2.46
N LYS A 65 -10.40 20.84 3.57
CA LYS A 65 -10.59 20.07 4.83
C LYS A 65 -12.05 19.93 5.23
N LYS A 66 -12.76 21.06 5.37
CA LYS A 66 -14.16 21.12 5.82
C LYS A 66 -15.18 20.45 4.91
N ASP A 67 -14.84 20.21 3.65
CA ASP A 67 -15.73 19.57 2.69
C ASP A 67 -15.37 18.09 2.49
N ILE A 68 -14.11 17.70 2.71
CA ILE A 68 -13.69 16.31 2.90
C ILE A 68 -14.24 15.74 4.23
N GLU A 69 -14.28 16.53 5.31
CA GLU A 69 -14.90 16.16 6.59
C GLU A 69 -16.39 15.82 6.42
N LYS A 70 -17.14 16.63 5.67
CA LYS A 70 -18.55 16.35 5.34
C LYS A 70 -18.73 15.13 4.45
N ALA A 71 -17.73 14.81 3.63
CA ALA A 71 -17.71 13.65 2.75
C ALA A 71 -17.12 12.38 3.41
N GLY A 72 -17.03 12.35 4.74
CA GLY A 72 -16.68 11.15 5.52
C GLY A 72 -15.19 10.93 5.76
N GLY A 73 -14.31 11.90 5.42
CA GLY A 73 -12.89 11.84 5.76
C GLY A 73 -12.61 12.37 7.17
N SER A 74 -11.87 11.63 7.99
CA SER A 74 -11.45 12.06 9.33
C SER A 74 -10.06 12.71 9.28
N ILE A 75 -9.94 14.00 9.63
CA ILE A 75 -8.66 14.72 9.62
C ILE A 75 -7.78 14.26 10.79
N SER A 76 -6.60 13.70 10.48
CA SER A 76 -5.68 13.14 11.47
C SER A 76 -4.50 14.06 11.84
N GLY A 77 -4.27 15.14 11.09
CA GLY A 77 -3.27 16.18 11.38
C GLY A 77 -3.09 17.17 10.23
N GLU A 78 -2.22 18.17 10.39
CA GLU A 78 -1.87 19.11 9.32
C GLU A 78 -0.47 19.72 9.44
N ARG A 79 0.05 20.23 8.32
CA ARG A 79 1.29 21.01 8.21
C ARG A 79 0.99 22.33 7.48
N GLU A 80 0.57 23.35 8.24
CA GLU A 80 0.15 24.65 7.70
C GLU A 80 1.22 25.29 6.78
N ALA A 81 2.50 25.16 7.12
CA ALA A 81 3.62 25.68 6.33
C ALA A 81 3.71 25.11 4.90
N GLU A 82 3.26 23.86 4.69
CA GLU A 82 3.15 23.22 3.37
C GLU A 82 1.73 23.26 2.80
N GLN A 83 0.81 23.94 3.50
CA GLN A 83 -0.61 23.96 3.18
C GLN A 83 -1.14 22.53 2.90
N ALA A 84 -0.75 21.59 3.77
CA ALA A 84 -1.00 20.15 3.62
C ALA A 84 -1.71 19.58 4.86
N PHE A 85 -2.52 18.54 4.67
CA PHE A 85 -3.23 17.85 5.75
C PHE A 85 -3.40 16.36 5.50
N TYR A 86 -3.65 15.63 6.59
CA TYR A 86 -3.76 14.18 6.61
C TYR A 86 -5.21 13.79 6.88
N VAL A 87 -5.71 12.80 6.14
CA VAL A 87 -7.07 12.28 6.28
C VAL A 87 -7.08 10.74 6.29
N ARG A 88 -7.90 10.18 7.17
CA ARG A 88 -8.26 8.76 7.24
C ARG A 88 -9.66 8.60 6.67
N PHE A 89 -9.82 7.83 5.61
CA PHE A 89 -11.13 7.48 5.04
C PHE A 89 -11.57 6.08 5.50
N PRO A 90 -12.86 5.72 5.33
CA PRO A 90 -13.36 4.36 5.56
C PRO A 90 -12.57 3.30 4.80
N GLY A 91 -12.54 2.07 5.31
CA GLY A 91 -11.72 0.99 4.75
C GLY A 91 -10.21 1.13 5.01
N GLY A 92 -9.82 1.89 6.04
CA GLY A 92 -8.43 2.00 6.50
C GLY A 92 -7.52 2.93 5.68
N VAL A 93 -8.07 3.66 4.70
CA VAL A 93 -7.27 4.42 3.72
C VAL A 93 -6.63 5.66 4.35
N ARG A 94 -5.28 5.69 4.36
CA ARG A 94 -4.48 6.91 4.60
C ARG A 94 -4.36 7.71 3.30
N LEU A 95 -4.63 9.01 3.37
CA LEU A 95 -4.44 9.95 2.27
C LEU A 95 -3.87 11.27 2.79
N GLU A 96 -2.86 11.82 2.11
CA GLU A 96 -2.30 13.16 2.35
C GLU A 96 -2.75 14.09 1.23
N VAL A 97 -3.27 15.28 1.55
CA VAL A 97 -3.60 16.31 0.56
C VAL A 97 -2.68 17.51 0.77
N GLY A 98 -1.76 17.72 -0.16
CA GLY A 98 -0.83 18.85 -0.19
C GLY A 98 -1.17 19.88 -1.27
N SER A 99 -0.63 21.08 -1.12
CA SER A 99 -0.67 22.12 -2.16
C SER A 99 0.53 21.98 -3.10
N THR A 100 0.39 22.30 -4.40
CA THR A 100 1.55 22.35 -5.31
C THR A 100 2.42 23.57 -5.00
N LEU A 101 3.65 23.31 -4.53
CA LEU A 101 4.53 24.35 -4.01
C LEU A 101 5.92 24.27 -4.64
N SER A 102 6.51 25.44 -4.87
CA SER A 102 7.95 25.59 -5.04
C SER A 102 8.58 25.94 -3.70
N VAL A 103 9.84 25.55 -3.51
CA VAL A 103 10.60 25.82 -2.28
C VAL A 103 11.93 26.47 -2.63
N THR A 104 12.30 27.48 -1.86
CA THR A 104 13.70 27.91 -1.74
C THR A 104 14.21 27.60 -0.34
N TYR A 105 15.50 27.32 -0.21
CA TYR A 105 16.15 27.03 1.08
C TYR A 105 17.20 28.12 1.40
N PRO A 106 16.82 29.28 1.97
CA PRO A 106 17.79 30.32 2.36
C PRO A 106 18.84 29.84 3.38
N LYS A 107 18.53 28.76 4.12
CA LYS A 107 19.47 27.99 4.97
C LYS A 107 19.06 26.50 4.93
N PRO A 108 20.01 25.56 5.14
CA PRO A 108 19.71 24.13 5.31
C PRO A 108 18.58 23.89 6.30
N GLY A 109 17.63 23.01 5.94
CA GLY A 109 16.46 22.69 6.78
C GLY A 109 15.48 23.84 7.02
N LYS A 110 15.61 24.98 6.32
CA LYS A 110 14.71 26.13 6.44
C LYS A 110 14.04 26.48 5.10
N PRO A 111 13.02 25.70 4.68
CA PRO A 111 12.27 25.96 3.45
C PRO A 111 11.43 27.24 3.54
N VAL A 112 11.30 27.93 2.40
CA VAL A 112 10.31 28.99 2.16
C VAL A 112 9.46 28.56 0.98
N PHE A 113 8.19 28.29 1.26
CA PHE A 113 7.22 27.78 0.29
C PHE A 113 6.54 28.90 -0.50
N LYS A 114 6.24 28.65 -1.78
CA LYS A 114 5.42 29.52 -2.64
C LYS A 114 4.47 28.69 -3.51
N PRO A 115 3.23 29.14 -3.77
CA PRO A 115 2.35 28.50 -4.77
C PRO A 115 3.05 28.34 -6.11
N ALA A 116 2.93 27.16 -6.72
CA ALA A 116 3.60 26.82 -7.97
C ALA A 116 2.79 25.82 -8.81
N THR A 117 3.26 25.54 -10.02
CA THR A 117 2.71 24.48 -10.87
C THR A 117 3.09 23.08 -10.35
N ILE A 118 2.35 22.06 -10.77
CA ILE A 118 2.71 20.66 -10.50
C ILE A 118 4.13 20.31 -10.98
N LEU A 119 4.59 20.85 -12.12
CA LEU A 119 5.94 20.59 -12.65
C LEU A 119 7.08 21.21 -11.80
N GLU A 120 6.76 22.21 -10.98
CA GLU A 120 7.69 22.78 -9.99
C GLU A 120 7.61 22.02 -8.67
N ASP A 121 6.42 21.57 -8.27
CA ASP A 121 6.23 20.71 -7.10
C ASP A 121 6.97 19.38 -7.24
N LEU A 122 6.90 18.74 -8.42
CA LEU A 122 7.66 17.52 -8.68
C LEU A 122 9.19 17.76 -8.60
N ARG A 123 9.67 18.94 -8.99
CA ARG A 123 11.11 19.29 -8.93
C ARG A 123 11.63 19.62 -7.52
N ARG A 124 10.77 19.84 -6.52
CA ARG A 124 11.20 19.97 -5.12
C ARG A 124 11.24 18.64 -4.35
N ARG A 125 10.69 17.55 -4.91
CA ARG A 125 10.56 16.25 -4.22
C ARG A 125 11.91 15.57 -3.97
N ASP A 126 11.89 14.45 -3.26
CA ASP A 126 13.07 13.76 -2.75
C ASP A 126 13.78 12.92 -3.82
N PHE A 127 13.12 11.89 -4.33
CA PHE A 127 13.66 10.96 -5.33
C PHE A 127 12.82 11.00 -6.60
N THR A 128 13.44 10.78 -7.75
CA THR A 128 12.80 10.87 -9.07
C THR A 128 11.63 9.90 -9.22
N ALA A 129 11.74 8.69 -8.68
CA ALA A 129 10.65 7.72 -8.61
C ALA A 129 9.44 8.20 -7.78
N ASN A 130 9.61 9.15 -6.85
CA ASN A 130 8.53 9.82 -6.11
C ASN A 130 8.11 11.16 -6.76
N ALA A 131 8.83 11.61 -7.79
CA ALA A 131 8.68 12.92 -8.43
C ALA A 131 7.86 12.84 -9.73
N MET A 132 6.82 12.00 -9.70
CA MET A 132 5.85 11.83 -10.78
C MET A 132 4.44 12.21 -10.30
N ALA A 133 3.55 12.54 -11.24
CA ALA A 133 2.13 12.75 -11.00
C ALA A 133 1.25 12.00 -12.01
N LEU A 134 0.04 11.63 -11.60
CA LEU A 134 -1.08 11.29 -12.49
C LEU A 134 -2.15 12.37 -12.32
N SER A 135 -2.60 12.98 -13.42
CA SER A 135 -3.74 13.90 -13.39
C SER A 135 -5.02 13.15 -13.01
N LEU A 136 -5.79 13.70 -12.05
CA LEU A 136 -7.10 13.19 -11.65
C LEU A 136 -8.25 14.08 -12.16
N ASN A 137 -7.97 14.95 -13.14
CA ASN A 137 -8.92 15.92 -13.68
C ASN A 137 -9.64 15.34 -14.90
N ASP A 138 -10.96 15.54 -15.00
CA ASP A 138 -11.84 14.80 -15.91
C ASP A 138 -11.38 14.84 -17.40
N GLY A 139 -10.88 15.98 -17.90
CA GLY A 139 -10.34 16.11 -19.27
C GLY A 139 -8.90 15.63 -19.49
N SER A 140 -8.26 15.00 -18.50
CA SER A 140 -6.88 14.49 -18.58
C SER A 140 -6.61 13.33 -17.61
N TYR A 141 -7.66 12.59 -17.22
CA TYR A 141 -7.58 11.55 -16.19
C TYR A 141 -6.54 10.47 -16.56
N GLY A 142 -5.67 10.11 -15.62
CA GLY A 142 -4.57 9.17 -15.85
C GLY A 142 -3.37 9.72 -16.63
N LEU A 143 -3.36 11.00 -17.04
CA LEU A 143 -2.19 11.58 -17.73
C LEU A 143 -0.97 11.62 -16.80
N LEU A 144 0.09 10.88 -17.16
CA LEU A 144 1.38 10.88 -16.46
C LEU A 144 2.14 12.19 -16.71
N MET A 145 2.69 12.73 -15.62
CA MET A 145 3.65 13.82 -15.63
C MET A 145 4.93 13.34 -14.92
N ASP A 146 5.92 12.93 -15.70
CA ASP A 146 7.26 12.55 -15.21
C ASP A 146 8.33 13.49 -15.82
N PRO A 147 8.62 14.63 -15.17
CA PRO A 147 9.60 15.59 -15.68
C PRO A 147 11.07 15.21 -15.40
N LEU A 148 11.33 14.04 -14.78
CA LEU A 148 12.65 13.66 -14.26
C LEU A 148 13.08 12.22 -14.64
N ASN A 149 12.26 11.52 -15.42
CA ASN A 149 12.44 10.13 -15.87
C ASN A 149 12.43 9.11 -14.72
N GLY A 150 11.60 9.36 -13.71
CA GLY A 150 11.35 8.48 -12.58
C GLY A 150 10.88 7.08 -12.96
N VAL A 151 10.12 6.91 -14.06
CA VAL A 151 9.70 5.58 -14.53
C VAL A 151 10.90 4.66 -14.79
N ALA A 152 11.97 5.18 -15.41
CA ALA A 152 13.17 4.38 -15.69
C ALA A 152 13.94 4.02 -14.41
N ASP A 153 13.93 4.90 -13.40
CA ASP A 153 14.55 4.58 -12.10
C ASP A 153 13.76 3.47 -11.36
N ILE A 154 12.44 3.39 -11.55
CA ILE A 154 11.61 2.27 -11.07
C ILE A 154 11.97 0.96 -11.78
N GLU A 155 12.14 1.00 -13.11
CA GLU A 155 12.56 -0.16 -13.91
C GLU A 155 13.96 -0.65 -13.48
N ASN A 156 14.91 0.26 -13.25
CA ASN A 156 16.26 -0.04 -12.74
C ASN A 156 16.29 -0.44 -11.25
N ARG A 157 15.25 -0.10 -10.47
CA ARG A 157 15.19 -0.20 -9.00
C ARG A 157 16.22 0.67 -8.28
N GLU A 158 16.30 1.93 -8.72
CA GLU A 158 17.24 2.95 -8.24
C GLU A 158 16.51 4.09 -7.51
N LEU A 159 17.12 4.58 -6.44
CA LEU A 159 16.71 5.78 -5.70
C LEU A 159 17.65 6.93 -6.06
N ARG A 160 17.29 7.64 -7.12
CA ARG A 160 18.03 8.80 -7.63
C ARG A 160 17.45 10.10 -7.06
N LEU A 161 18.30 10.94 -6.46
CA LEU A 161 17.92 12.20 -5.82
C LEU A 161 17.53 13.25 -6.88
N VAL A 162 16.44 13.99 -6.67
CA VAL A 162 15.93 15.01 -7.61
C VAL A 162 16.88 16.20 -7.74
N SER A 163 17.38 16.71 -6.61
CA SER A 163 18.30 17.85 -6.52
C SER A 163 19.67 17.36 -6.08
N ASN A 164 20.74 17.83 -6.73
CA ASN A 164 22.12 17.61 -6.28
C ASN A 164 22.38 18.13 -4.84
N TYR A 165 21.53 19.01 -4.33
CA TYR A 165 21.60 19.59 -2.98
C TYR A 165 20.55 19.02 -2.01
N GLY A 166 19.75 18.03 -2.42
CA GLY A 166 18.55 17.59 -1.68
C GLY A 166 18.80 17.18 -0.22
N PHE A 167 19.94 16.57 0.11
CA PHE A 167 20.30 16.23 1.50
C PHE A 167 20.81 17.42 2.34
N ILE A 168 21.24 18.52 1.70
CA ILE A 168 21.60 19.79 2.36
C ILE A 168 20.33 20.63 2.56
N GLU A 169 19.49 20.68 1.54
CA GLU A 169 18.21 21.38 1.52
C GLU A 169 17.27 20.81 2.60
N GLU A 170 17.09 19.49 2.63
CA GLU A 170 16.15 18.80 3.50
C GLU A 170 16.74 17.48 4.06
N PRO A 171 17.53 17.53 5.14
CA PRO A 171 18.32 16.39 5.62
C PRO A 171 17.54 15.13 6.02
N VAL A 172 16.23 15.24 6.27
CA VAL A 172 15.34 14.10 6.52
C VAL A 172 15.35 13.09 5.36
N ARG A 173 15.62 13.54 4.12
CA ARG A 173 15.69 12.69 2.93
C ARG A 173 16.75 11.60 3.07
N MET A 174 17.76 11.78 3.92
CA MET A 174 18.75 10.75 4.23
C MET A 174 18.13 9.56 5.00
N ILE A 175 17.29 9.87 5.98
CA ILE A 175 16.54 8.87 6.75
C ILE A 175 15.50 8.20 5.86
N ARG A 176 14.81 8.99 5.03
CA ARG A 176 13.85 8.49 4.05
C ARG A 176 14.50 7.58 3.00
N ALA A 177 15.72 7.87 2.56
CA ALA A 177 16.50 6.96 1.70
C ALA A 177 16.72 5.60 2.37
N ALA A 178 17.17 5.58 3.63
CA ALA A 178 17.36 4.34 4.39
C ALA A 178 16.03 3.57 4.58
N ARG A 179 14.92 4.26 4.85
CA ARG A 179 13.58 3.66 4.91
C ARG A 179 13.13 3.09 3.57
N LEU A 180 13.28 3.83 2.46
CA LEU A 180 12.88 3.37 1.13
C LEU A 180 13.76 2.23 0.61
N MET A 181 15.07 2.24 0.86
CA MET A 181 15.96 1.10 0.59
C MET A 181 15.54 -0.14 1.38
N ALA A 182 15.17 0.01 2.66
CA ALA A 182 14.64 -1.10 3.46
C ALA A 182 13.30 -1.62 2.92
N ARG A 183 12.33 -0.72 2.66
CA ARG A 183 10.98 -1.03 2.15
C ARG A 183 11.02 -1.71 0.78
N LEU A 184 11.63 -1.04 -0.20
CA LEU A 184 11.57 -1.44 -1.62
C LEU A 184 12.65 -2.45 -2.02
N GLY A 185 13.75 -2.56 -1.24
CA GLY A 185 14.92 -3.35 -1.62
C GLY A 185 15.75 -2.73 -2.77
N TRP A 186 15.51 -1.45 -3.07
CA TRP A 186 16.20 -0.67 -4.10
C TRP A 186 17.54 -0.14 -3.56
N GLN A 187 18.43 0.28 -4.47
CA GLN A 187 19.72 0.89 -4.14
C GLN A 187 19.70 2.37 -4.52
N MET A 188 20.56 3.20 -3.93
CA MET A 188 20.75 4.58 -4.42
C MET A 188 21.64 4.57 -5.65
N ASP A 189 21.41 5.48 -6.61
CA ASP A 189 22.35 5.64 -7.72
C ASP A 189 23.72 6.11 -7.21
N GLU A 190 24.79 5.87 -7.97
CA GLU A 190 26.17 6.17 -7.58
C GLU A 190 26.35 7.60 -7.02
N LYS A 191 25.75 8.61 -7.66
CA LYS A 191 25.87 10.02 -7.25
C LYS A 191 25.00 10.35 -6.04
N THR A 192 23.86 9.69 -5.89
CA THR A 192 23.06 9.80 -4.65
C THR A 192 23.79 9.14 -3.49
N GLN A 193 24.43 7.99 -3.70
CA GLN A 193 25.22 7.30 -2.69
C GLN A 193 26.47 8.10 -2.27
N GLU A 194 27.18 8.74 -3.22
CA GLU A 194 28.26 9.70 -2.89
C GLU A 194 27.75 10.85 -2.00
N ARG A 195 26.69 11.54 -2.43
CA ARG A 195 26.08 12.67 -1.69
C ARG A 195 25.56 12.24 -0.31
N TYR A 196 25.10 11.01 -0.20
CA TYR A 196 24.62 10.42 1.04
C TYR A 196 25.78 10.28 2.05
N GLU A 197 26.90 9.71 1.63
CA GLU A 197 28.08 9.58 2.50
C GLU A 197 28.71 10.93 2.84
N THR A 198 28.74 11.89 1.90
CA THR A 198 29.13 13.29 2.22
C THR A 198 28.23 13.87 3.31
N GLY A 199 26.90 13.76 3.18
CA GLY A 199 25.97 14.27 4.20
C GLY A 199 26.04 13.54 5.55
N ARG A 200 26.45 12.27 5.57
CA ARG A 200 26.73 11.51 6.79
C ARG A 200 28.00 12.02 7.48
N GLN A 201 29.05 12.31 6.72
CA GLN A 201 30.34 12.79 7.20
C GLN A 201 30.30 14.26 7.67
N GLU A 202 29.63 15.13 6.91
CA GLU A 202 29.45 16.56 7.23
C GLU A 202 28.28 16.83 8.20
N GLY A 203 27.50 15.80 8.56
CA GLY A 203 26.50 15.88 9.63
C GLY A 203 25.25 16.71 9.31
N TYR A 204 24.82 16.76 8.05
CA TYR A 204 23.67 17.56 7.59
C TYR A 204 22.38 17.30 8.40
N ILE A 205 22.21 16.07 8.90
CA ILE A 205 21.07 15.66 9.75
C ILE A 205 20.87 16.54 11.00
N SER A 206 21.90 17.28 11.44
CA SER A 206 21.81 18.27 12.51
C SER A 206 20.80 19.40 12.24
N ALA A 207 20.53 19.71 10.97
CA ALA A 207 19.53 20.72 10.57
C ALA A 207 18.10 20.18 10.39
N MET A 208 17.84 18.91 10.73
CA MET A 208 16.49 18.32 10.66
C MET A 208 15.56 18.86 11.76
N ASP A 209 14.44 19.45 11.34
CA ASP A 209 13.41 19.98 12.25
C ASP A 209 12.61 18.89 13.00
N ALA A 210 11.80 19.33 13.96
CA ALA A 210 11.01 18.45 14.83
C ALA A 210 9.83 17.77 14.13
N PHE A 211 9.21 18.41 13.13
CA PHE A 211 8.10 17.81 12.37
C PHE A 211 8.61 16.64 11.53
N HIS A 212 9.69 16.86 10.77
CA HIS A 212 10.30 15.84 9.93
C HIS A 212 10.81 14.64 10.73
N ARG A 213 11.37 14.89 11.92
CA ARG A 213 11.74 13.85 12.88
C ARG A 213 10.53 13.05 13.36
N GLY A 214 9.44 13.73 13.71
CA GLY A 214 8.17 13.11 14.07
C GLY A 214 7.61 12.23 12.96
N TYR A 215 7.50 12.79 11.76
CA TYR A 215 6.96 12.13 10.56
C TYR A 215 7.72 10.85 10.21
N GLU A 216 9.05 10.89 10.02
CA GLU A 216 9.80 9.67 9.69
C GLU A 216 9.88 8.66 10.84
N THR A 217 9.68 9.08 12.10
CA THR A 217 9.56 8.13 13.22
C THR A 217 8.20 7.44 13.22
N GLU A 218 7.13 8.19 12.95
CA GLU A 218 5.76 7.69 12.86
C GLU A 218 5.59 6.75 11.65
N GLU A 219 6.18 7.10 10.51
CA GLU A 219 6.17 6.31 9.28
C GLU A 219 6.74 4.90 9.46
N ILE A 220 7.70 4.67 10.38
CA ILE A 220 8.21 3.32 10.71
C ILE A 220 7.05 2.38 11.07
N PHE A 221 6.01 2.88 11.76
CA PHE A 221 4.88 2.08 12.22
C PHE A 221 3.92 1.70 11.07
N HIS A 222 3.83 2.55 10.03
CA HIS A 222 3.04 2.33 8.81
C HIS A 222 3.73 1.42 7.79
N GLU A 223 4.99 1.03 8.01
CA GLU A 223 5.69 0.08 7.15
C GLU A 223 5.12 -1.33 7.27
N GLU A 224 5.12 -2.07 6.16
CA GLU A 224 4.66 -3.46 6.09
C GLU A 224 5.59 -4.39 6.89
N ASP A 225 6.90 -4.14 6.81
CA ASP A 225 7.89 -4.69 7.72
C ASP A 225 8.56 -3.57 8.55
N PRO A 226 7.95 -3.15 9.67
CA PRO A 226 8.50 -2.09 10.50
C PRO A 226 9.80 -2.52 11.20
N LEU A 227 10.02 -3.83 11.39
CA LEU A 227 11.20 -4.38 12.05
C LEU A 227 12.42 -4.34 11.11
N ARG A 228 12.25 -4.69 9.84
CA ARG A 228 13.26 -4.56 8.78
C ARG A 228 13.68 -3.10 8.57
N VAL A 229 12.71 -2.18 8.59
CA VAL A 229 12.98 -0.73 8.50
C VAL A 229 13.70 -0.23 9.74
N LEU A 230 13.24 -0.60 10.95
CA LEU A 230 13.89 -0.24 12.21
C LEU A 230 15.33 -0.77 12.28
N HIS A 231 15.57 -2.03 11.90
CA HIS A 231 16.92 -2.60 11.81
C HIS A 231 17.83 -1.83 10.83
N ARG A 232 17.32 -1.43 9.67
CA ARG A 232 18.10 -0.61 8.72
C ARG A 232 18.47 0.74 9.34
N LEU A 233 17.49 1.45 9.90
CA LEU A 233 17.69 2.75 10.55
C LEU A 233 18.61 2.67 11.78
N GLU A 234 18.60 1.57 12.53
CA GLU A 234 19.57 1.30 13.60
C GLU A 234 20.98 1.03 13.06
N SER A 235 21.12 0.15 12.07
CA SER A 235 22.41 -0.23 11.48
C SER A 235 23.15 0.96 10.87
N GLU A 236 22.40 1.94 10.35
CA GLU A 236 22.92 3.18 9.80
C GLU A 236 23.10 4.30 10.84
N GLY A 237 22.60 4.11 12.07
CA GLY A 237 22.71 5.05 13.19
C GLY A 237 21.59 6.09 13.31
N TRP A 238 20.63 6.12 12.39
CA TRP A 238 19.58 7.15 12.29
C TRP A 238 18.62 7.21 13.48
N MET A 239 18.44 6.10 14.22
CA MET A 239 17.60 6.11 15.44
C MET A 239 18.11 7.06 16.53
N LYS A 240 19.40 7.45 16.50
CA LYS A 240 19.97 8.51 17.36
C LYS A 240 19.38 9.90 17.08
N HIS A 241 18.90 10.12 15.86
CA HIS A 241 18.34 11.40 15.39
C HIS A 241 16.80 11.37 15.35
N LEU A 242 16.18 10.20 15.17
CA LEU A 242 14.73 10.00 15.30
C LEU A 242 14.29 9.93 16.77
N ALA A 243 14.20 8.72 17.31
CA ALA A 243 13.77 8.44 18.67
C ALA A 243 14.71 7.41 19.33
N PRO A 244 15.75 7.85 20.08
CA PRO A 244 16.76 6.95 20.65
C PRO A 244 16.22 5.90 21.63
N ALA A 245 14.98 6.07 22.10
CA ALA A 245 14.31 5.11 22.96
C ALA A 245 13.61 3.97 22.19
N LEU A 246 13.34 4.12 20.89
CA LEU A 246 12.79 3.09 20.00
C LEU A 246 13.94 2.28 19.38
N SER A 247 13.89 0.95 19.51
CA SER A 247 14.98 0.05 19.10
C SER A 247 14.46 -1.37 18.89
N SER A 248 15.03 -2.11 17.93
CA SER A 248 14.61 -3.49 17.61
C SER A 248 14.71 -4.44 18.82
N ALA A 249 15.72 -4.24 19.69
CA ALA A 249 15.86 -5.01 20.93
C ALA A 249 14.64 -4.90 21.87
N LYS A 250 13.88 -3.79 21.77
CA LYS A 250 12.66 -3.54 22.56
C LYS A 250 11.37 -4.04 21.93
N VAL A 251 11.41 -4.53 20.69
CA VAL A 251 10.26 -5.09 19.98
C VAL A 251 9.88 -6.46 20.54
N ASN A 252 8.59 -6.80 20.49
CA ASN A 252 8.10 -8.16 20.73
C ASN A 252 7.98 -8.93 19.40
N VAL A 253 9.11 -9.40 18.87
CA VAL A 253 9.21 -9.99 17.52
C VAL A 253 8.26 -11.19 17.30
N PRO A 254 8.12 -12.19 18.20
CA PRO A 254 7.24 -13.33 17.95
C PRO A 254 5.75 -12.96 17.81
N GLU A 255 5.27 -11.97 18.58
CA GLU A 255 3.90 -11.50 18.44
C GLU A 255 3.74 -10.59 17.21
N LEU A 256 4.79 -9.88 16.76
CA LEU A 256 4.78 -9.11 15.51
C LEU A 256 4.70 -10.04 14.27
N GLU A 257 5.42 -11.16 14.29
CA GLU A 257 5.31 -12.22 13.27
C GLU A 257 3.91 -12.84 13.26
N ARG A 258 3.36 -13.15 14.44
CA ARG A 258 1.98 -13.63 14.59
C ARG A 258 0.94 -12.62 14.09
N LEU A 259 1.11 -11.33 14.41
CA LEU A 259 0.21 -10.25 13.96
C LEU A 259 0.15 -10.20 12.43
N ARG A 260 1.29 -10.30 11.73
CA ARG A 260 1.33 -10.37 10.26
C ARG A 260 0.57 -11.58 9.74
N ALA A 261 0.75 -12.76 10.34
CA ALA A 261 0.00 -13.96 9.95
C ALA A 261 -1.52 -13.78 10.14
N THR A 262 -1.97 -13.16 11.24
CA THR A 262 -3.38 -12.82 11.46
C THR A 262 -3.91 -11.81 10.43
N LEU A 263 -3.12 -10.77 10.13
CA LEU A 263 -3.45 -9.77 9.11
C LEU A 263 -3.60 -10.40 7.72
N THR A 264 -2.69 -11.30 7.31
CA THR A 264 -2.82 -12.03 6.04
C THR A 264 -4.06 -12.93 6.01
N GLN A 265 -4.40 -13.62 7.10
CA GLN A 265 -5.62 -14.45 7.17
C GLN A 265 -6.90 -13.62 7.04
N LEU A 266 -6.94 -12.41 7.62
CA LEU A 266 -8.06 -11.47 7.46
C LEU A 266 -8.16 -10.93 6.02
N GLN A 267 -7.03 -10.58 5.40
CA GLN A 267 -6.99 -10.11 4.01
C GLN A 267 -7.42 -11.19 3.01
N LEU A 268 -7.04 -12.46 3.25
CA LEU A 268 -7.53 -13.62 2.50
C LEU A 268 -9.04 -13.90 2.72
N ARG A 269 -9.70 -13.18 3.63
CA ARG A 269 -11.15 -13.16 3.83
C ARG A 269 -11.75 -11.77 3.51
N GLY A 270 -11.04 -10.91 2.78
CA GLY A 270 -11.57 -9.60 2.34
C GLY A 270 -11.71 -8.55 3.45
N ILE A 271 -11.19 -8.81 4.65
CA ILE A 271 -11.09 -7.80 5.72
C ILE A 271 -9.68 -7.22 5.64
N TYR A 272 -9.57 -5.92 5.35
CA TYR A 272 -8.30 -5.25 5.09
C TYR A 272 -7.94 -4.29 6.25
N PRO A 273 -7.41 -4.79 7.38
CA PRO A 273 -6.94 -3.93 8.45
C PRO A 273 -5.60 -3.27 8.08
N GLU A 274 -5.44 -2.00 8.45
CA GLU A 274 -4.15 -1.31 8.39
C GLU A 274 -3.33 -1.68 9.64
N GLY A 275 -2.08 -2.07 9.45
CA GLY A 275 -1.29 -2.72 10.50
C GLY A 275 -0.69 -1.79 11.55
N SER A 276 -0.64 -0.47 11.32
CA SER A 276 0.22 0.45 12.09
C SER A 276 -0.20 0.59 13.55
N VAL A 277 -1.51 0.63 13.80
CA VAL A 277 -2.10 0.79 15.12
C VAL A 277 -1.74 -0.42 16.00
N ALA A 278 -1.78 -1.63 15.42
CA ALA A 278 -1.41 -2.88 16.07
C ALA A 278 0.11 -3.13 16.11
N ASN A 279 0.87 -2.61 15.13
CA ASN A 279 2.33 -2.60 15.16
C ASN A 279 2.86 -1.81 16.37
N PHE A 280 2.23 -0.68 16.73
CA PHE A 280 2.69 0.22 17.79
C PHE A 280 2.96 -0.47 19.14
N PRO A 281 1.99 -1.12 19.83
CA PRO A 281 2.24 -1.76 21.12
C PRO A 281 3.29 -2.87 21.06
N LEU A 282 3.45 -3.55 19.92
CA LEU A 282 4.43 -4.62 19.74
C LEU A 282 5.84 -4.08 19.51
N LEU A 283 5.99 -2.96 18.79
CA LEU A 283 7.26 -2.27 18.58
C LEU A 283 7.74 -1.56 19.84
N THR A 284 6.82 -0.98 20.63
CA THR A 284 7.14 -0.29 21.89
C THR A 284 7.16 -1.21 23.12
N ALA A 285 6.99 -2.52 22.96
CA ALA A 285 6.65 -3.47 24.03
C ALA A 285 7.59 -3.45 25.26
N LYS A 286 8.89 -3.17 25.07
CA LYS A 286 9.88 -3.06 26.16
C LYS A 286 10.41 -1.63 26.37
N MET A 287 9.69 -0.60 25.93
CA MET A 287 10.01 0.81 26.22
C MET A 287 9.47 1.26 27.58
N ALA A 288 10.09 2.26 28.21
CA ALA A 288 9.54 2.82 29.45
C ALA A 288 8.28 3.65 29.12
N PRO A 289 7.21 3.66 29.95
CA PRO A 289 5.96 4.37 29.64
C PRO A 289 6.14 5.87 29.36
N LYS A 290 7.13 6.52 30.00
CA LYS A 290 7.51 7.92 29.74
C LYS A 290 8.05 8.11 28.31
N ASP A 291 8.80 7.14 27.78
CA ASP A 291 9.41 7.19 26.45
C ASP A 291 8.33 6.98 25.38
N VAL A 292 7.39 6.04 25.62
CA VAL A 292 6.21 5.82 24.76
C VAL A 292 5.31 7.05 24.73
N THR A 293 5.16 7.73 25.87
CA THR A 293 4.40 8.99 25.95
C THR A 293 5.10 10.13 25.21
N ALA A 294 6.43 10.22 25.27
CA ALA A 294 7.20 11.19 24.50
C ALA A 294 7.15 10.90 22.98
N LEU A 295 7.19 9.63 22.58
CA LEU A 295 7.08 9.19 21.19
C LEU A 295 5.73 9.59 20.57
N LYS A 296 4.61 9.28 21.23
CA LYS A 296 3.27 9.70 20.75
C LYS A 296 3.13 11.22 20.65
N LYS A 297 3.78 11.98 21.53
CA LYS A 297 3.82 13.45 21.47
C LYS A 297 4.71 14.01 20.34
N SER A 298 5.57 13.21 19.72
CA SER A 298 6.36 13.66 18.55
C SER A 298 5.68 13.43 17.21
N PHE A 299 4.61 12.62 17.16
CA PHE A 299 3.92 12.24 15.93
C PHE A 299 3.09 13.41 15.36
N PRO A 300 3.27 13.81 14.08
CA PRO A 300 2.46 14.87 13.47
C PRO A 300 0.98 14.49 13.31
N ARG A 301 0.64 13.21 13.11
CA ARG A 301 -0.75 12.77 12.94
C ARG A 301 -1.35 12.36 14.28
N GLN A 302 -1.78 13.34 15.08
CA GLN A 302 -2.42 13.10 16.38
C GLN A 302 -3.72 12.27 16.30
N GLY A 303 -4.37 12.17 15.13
CA GLY A 303 -5.44 11.19 14.91
C GLY A 303 -4.97 9.74 15.03
N PHE A 304 -3.77 9.41 14.52
CA PHE A 304 -3.16 8.09 14.68
C PHE A 304 -2.79 7.80 16.14
N VAL A 305 -2.38 8.82 16.91
CA VAL A 305 -2.22 8.72 18.37
C VAL A 305 -3.54 8.36 19.05
N GLY A 306 -4.65 8.96 18.62
CA GLY A 306 -6.00 8.61 19.08
C GLY A 306 -6.40 7.17 18.72
N GLU A 307 -6.08 6.69 17.51
CA GLU A 307 -6.28 5.30 17.09
C GLU A 307 -5.49 4.32 17.98
N ILE A 308 -4.22 4.61 18.27
CA ILE A 308 -3.36 3.81 19.18
C ILE A 308 -3.96 3.74 20.59
N GLU A 309 -4.48 4.85 21.11
CA GLU A 309 -5.08 4.90 22.45
C GLU A 309 -6.49 4.26 22.50
N ALA A 310 -7.20 4.22 21.38
CA ALA A 310 -8.51 3.57 21.27
C ALA A 310 -8.43 2.05 21.07
N LEU A 311 -7.36 1.53 20.43
CA LEU A 311 -7.23 0.13 20.00
C LEU A 311 -7.62 -0.91 21.08
N GLU A 312 -7.10 -0.76 22.30
CA GLU A 312 -7.37 -1.69 23.40
C GLU A 312 -8.79 -1.60 23.94
N ARG A 313 -9.51 -0.50 23.70
CA ARG A 313 -10.92 -0.33 24.08
C ARG A 313 -11.83 -0.88 22.99
N GLU A 314 -11.62 -0.44 21.74
CA GLU A 314 -12.40 -0.87 20.56
C GLU A 314 -12.34 -2.39 20.37
N ALA A 315 -11.18 -3.01 20.59
CA ALA A 315 -11.04 -4.47 20.55
C ALA A 315 -11.80 -5.18 21.69
N LYS A 316 -11.88 -4.60 22.90
CA LYS A 316 -12.66 -5.18 24.01
C LYS A 316 -14.16 -5.02 23.79
N GLU A 317 -14.58 -3.89 23.21
CA GLU A 317 -15.95 -3.61 22.80
C GLU A 317 -16.40 -4.63 21.72
N PHE A 318 -15.63 -4.76 20.64
CA PHE A 318 -15.85 -5.78 19.61
C PHE A 318 -15.81 -7.22 20.16
N ALA A 319 -14.82 -7.56 21.00
CA ALA A 319 -14.71 -8.90 21.57
C ALA A 319 -15.90 -9.28 22.47
N ALA A 320 -16.50 -8.31 23.17
CA ALA A 320 -17.71 -8.51 23.95
C ALA A 320 -18.93 -8.74 23.05
N GLU A 321 -19.09 -7.95 21.98
CA GLU A 321 -20.18 -8.09 21.01
C GLU A 321 -20.09 -9.42 20.25
N PHE A 322 -18.91 -9.75 19.72
CA PHE A 322 -18.63 -10.99 19.00
C PHE A 322 -18.68 -12.25 19.90
N SER A 323 -18.58 -12.09 21.23
CA SER A 323 -18.88 -13.15 22.21
C SER A 323 -20.36 -13.20 22.62
N GLY A 324 -21.13 -12.15 22.32
CA GLY A 324 -22.50 -11.95 22.80
C GLY A 324 -23.55 -12.70 21.98
N LYS A 325 -24.81 -12.60 22.45
CA LYS A 325 -25.98 -13.22 21.79
C LYS A 325 -26.20 -12.70 20.36
N GLY A 326 -25.82 -11.46 20.08
CA GLY A 326 -25.91 -10.84 18.75
C GLY A 326 -24.96 -11.43 17.71
N ALA A 327 -24.00 -12.26 18.12
CA ALA A 327 -23.08 -13.00 17.25
C ALA A 327 -23.10 -14.51 17.58
N ALA A 328 -24.24 -15.03 18.03
CA ALA A 328 -24.38 -16.43 18.41
C ALA A 328 -24.47 -17.36 17.18
N ALA A 329 -25.21 -16.95 16.15
CA ALA A 329 -25.29 -17.69 14.89
C ALA A 329 -24.09 -17.35 13.97
N PRO A 330 -23.54 -18.31 13.21
CA PRO A 330 -22.48 -18.08 12.23
C PRO A 330 -22.75 -16.91 11.27
N SER A 331 -23.98 -16.76 10.74
CA SER A 331 -24.36 -15.67 9.84
C SER A 331 -24.26 -14.29 10.49
N GLN A 332 -24.56 -14.18 11.77
CA GLN A 332 -24.49 -12.96 12.54
C GLN A 332 -23.03 -12.61 12.86
N ALA A 333 -22.25 -13.61 13.31
CA ALA A 333 -20.82 -13.45 13.58
C ALA A 333 -20.03 -13.07 12.32
N TRP A 334 -20.38 -13.64 11.17
CA TRP A 334 -19.85 -13.24 9.86
C TRP A 334 -20.18 -11.77 9.57
N LYS A 335 -21.45 -11.37 9.60
CA LYS A 335 -21.87 -9.98 9.32
C LYS A 335 -21.14 -8.97 10.22
N LEU A 336 -21.04 -9.27 11.52
CA LEU A 336 -20.32 -8.42 12.50
C LEU A 336 -18.83 -8.25 12.17
N LEU A 337 -18.15 -9.27 11.62
CA LEU A 337 -16.74 -9.17 11.23
C LEU A 337 -16.49 -8.19 10.08
N TYR A 338 -17.44 -8.05 9.13
CA TYR A 338 -17.31 -7.10 8.01
C TYR A 338 -17.88 -5.71 8.33
N SER A 339 -18.80 -5.58 9.28
CA SER A 339 -19.32 -4.27 9.73
C SER A 339 -18.46 -3.61 10.82
N ALA A 340 -17.65 -4.38 11.54
CA ALA A 340 -16.76 -3.86 12.57
C ALA A 340 -15.52 -3.15 12.00
N LYS A 341 -14.91 -2.28 12.81
CA LYS A 341 -13.65 -1.60 12.49
C LYS A 341 -12.53 -2.64 12.28
N PRO A 342 -11.90 -2.74 11.10
CA PRO A 342 -10.94 -3.81 10.79
C PRO A 342 -9.76 -3.91 11.77
N GLU A 343 -9.26 -2.78 12.28
CA GLU A 343 -8.15 -2.73 13.23
C GLU A 343 -8.53 -3.37 14.60
N ALA A 344 -9.79 -3.23 15.02
CA ALA A 344 -10.32 -3.86 16.24
C ALA A 344 -10.53 -5.37 16.04
N VAL A 345 -10.95 -5.81 14.84
CA VAL A 345 -11.02 -7.23 14.46
C VAL A 345 -9.62 -7.85 14.48
N LEU A 346 -8.62 -7.20 13.87
CA LEU A 346 -7.23 -7.63 13.84
C LEU A 346 -6.65 -7.79 15.26
N TRP A 347 -6.80 -6.77 16.11
CA TRP A 347 -6.24 -6.82 17.47
C TRP A 347 -6.95 -7.87 18.33
N THR A 348 -8.25 -8.06 18.16
CA THR A 348 -9.01 -9.13 18.85
C THR A 348 -8.55 -10.52 18.39
N ALA A 349 -8.44 -10.74 17.08
CA ALA A 349 -7.99 -12.02 16.51
C ALA A 349 -6.55 -12.37 16.94
N HIS A 350 -5.67 -11.37 16.98
CA HIS A 350 -4.28 -11.52 17.44
C HIS A 350 -4.20 -11.83 18.94
N THR A 351 -4.90 -11.06 19.79
CA THR A 351 -4.82 -11.17 21.25
C THR A 351 -5.72 -12.24 21.87
N ALA A 352 -6.57 -12.90 21.08
CA ALA A 352 -7.47 -13.97 21.53
C ALA A 352 -6.72 -15.10 22.26
N LYS A 353 -7.03 -15.28 23.56
CA LYS A 353 -6.51 -16.35 24.44
C LYS A 353 -7.57 -17.37 24.88
N GLY A 354 -8.86 -17.03 24.77
CA GLY A 354 -9.95 -17.93 25.13
C GLY A 354 -10.27 -18.91 24.00
N ALA A 355 -10.35 -20.21 24.30
CA ALA A 355 -10.57 -21.26 23.30
C ALA A 355 -11.83 -21.03 22.45
N ALA A 356 -12.94 -20.56 23.03
CA ALA A 356 -14.17 -20.25 22.28
C ALA A 356 -14.00 -19.10 21.28
N MET A 357 -13.20 -18.07 21.61
CA MET A 357 -12.88 -16.96 20.71
C MET A 357 -11.97 -17.44 19.57
N GLN A 358 -10.95 -18.23 19.89
CA GLN A 358 -10.05 -18.84 18.91
C GLN A 358 -10.81 -19.79 17.97
N ALA A 359 -11.77 -20.56 18.49
CA ALA A 359 -12.64 -21.43 17.69
C ALA A 359 -13.52 -20.63 16.72
N LYS A 360 -14.19 -19.54 17.17
CA LYS A 360 -14.96 -18.67 16.26
C LYS A 360 -14.10 -18.10 15.13
N PHE A 361 -12.89 -17.62 15.42
CA PHE A 361 -11.97 -17.16 14.38
C PHE A 361 -11.49 -18.30 13.47
N ASN A 362 -11.18 -19.48 14.00
CA ASN A 362 -10.85 -20.64 13.18
C ASN A 362 -12.00 -20.98 12.21
N SER A 363 -13.24 -20.97 12.69
CA SER A 363 -14.41 -21.23 11.84
C SER A 363 -14.64 -20.13 10.81
N PHE A 364 -14.42 -18.85 11.14
CA PHE A 364 -14.40 -17.78 10.14
C PHE A 364 -13.35 -18.00 9.04
N TYR A 365 -12.13 -18.41 9.41
CA TYR A 365 -11.07 -18.66 8.43
C TYR A 365 -11.34 -19.93 7.60
N ASN A 366 -11.82 -21.01 8.20
CA ASN A 366 -11.79 -22.35 7.60
C ASN A 366 -13.16 -22.97 7.31
N ASP A 367 -14.13 -22.86 8.21
CA ASP A 367 -15.37 -23.66 8.18
C ASP A 367 -16.53 -22.91 7.48
N TRP A 368 -16.74 -21.65 7.88
CA TRP A 368 -17.80 -20.76 7.41
C TRP A 368 -17.73 -20.52 5.88
N PRO A 369 -16.56 -20.27 5.25
CA PRO A 369 -16.48 -20.12 3.79
C PRO A 369 -16.95 -21.34 3.00
N GLN A 370 -16.90 -22.56 3.57
CA GLN A 370 -17.32 -23.79 2.90
C GLN A 370 -18.85 -23.80 2.65
N ALA A 371 -19.63 -22.96 3.33
CA ALA A 371 -21.05 -22.81 3.02
C ALA A 371 -21.31 -22.28 1.59
N ARG A 372 -20.35 -21.54 0.98
CA ARG A 372 -20.47 -21.14 -0.44
C ARG A 372 -20.34 -22.32 -1.42
N GLN A 373 -19.65 -23.40 -1.05
CA GLN A 373 -19.58 -24.61 -1.87
C GLN A 373 -20.87 -25.45 -1.80
N ARG A 374 -21.74 -25.17 -0.81
CA ARG A 374 -23.03 -25.84 -0.61
C ARG A 374 -24.21 -25.06 -1.22
N LEU A 375 -23.95 -24.02 -2.02
CA LEU A 375 -24.98 -23.26 -2.72
C LEU A 375 -25.67 -24.13 -3.79
N PRO A 376 -27.00 -24.29 -3.77
CA PRO A 376 -27.70 -25.30 -4.57
C PRO A 376 -27.99 -24.80 -6.00
N HIS A 377 -26.94 -24.44 -6.74
CA HIS A 377 -27.07 -23.84 -8.08
C HIS A 377 -27.89 -24.71 -9.06
N THR A 378 -27.81 -26.04 -8.97
CA THR A 378 -28.64 -26.96 -9.78
C THR A 378 -30.13 -26.78 -9.48
N ILE A 379 -30.52 -26.74 -8.20
CA ILE A 379 -31.92 -26.53 -7.78
C ILE A 379 -32.39 -25.14 -8.19
N MET A 380 -31.55 -24.11 -8.03
CA MET A 380 -31.86 -22.76 -8.50
C MET A 380 -32.15 -22.76 -10.01
N GLN A 381 -31.32 -23.43 -10.81
CA GLN A 381 -31.51 -23.56 -12.26
C GLN A 381 -32.78 -24.35 -12.62
N GLU A 382 -33.09 -25.47 -11.94
CA GLU A 382 -34.36 -26.20 -12.06
C GLU A 382 -35.56 -25.29 -11.82
N MET A 383 -35.48 -24.43 -10.80
CA MET A 383 -36.52 -23.48 -10.40
C MET A 383 -36.52 -22.17 -11.22
N ARG A 384 -35.77 -22.13 -12.33
CA ARG A 384 -35.58 -20.97 -13.24
C ARG A 384 -34.91 -19.75 -12.60
N ILE A 385 -34.27 -19.91 -11.45
CA ILE A 385 -33.52 -18.88 -10.74
C ILE A 385 -32.10 -18.82 -11.32
N VAL A 386 -31.89 -17.89 -12.26
CA VAL A 386 -30.66 -17.78 -13.08
C VAL A 386 -29.94 -16.44 -12.85
N PRO A 387 -28.62 -16.35 -13.13
CA PRO A 387 -27.82 -15.14 -12.90
C PRO A 387 -28.30 -13.86 -13.60
N SER A 388 -29.17 -13.96 -14.61
CA SER A 388 -29.77 -12.79 -15.29
C SER A 388 -30.98 -12.21 -14.56
N LEU A 389 -31.39 -12.75 -13.41
CA LEU A 389 -32.48 -12.20 -12.60
C LEU A 389 -31.99 -11.07 -11.68
N PRO A 390 -32.71 -9.93 -11.59
CA PRO A 390 -32.46 -8.91 -10.58
C PRO A 390 -32.51 -9.51 -9.16
N GLY A 391 -31.48 -9.23 -8.34
CA GLY A 391 -31.39 -9.74 -6.97
C GLY A 391 -30.89 -11.19 -6.84
N TYR A 392 -30.36 -11.81 -7.91
CA TYR A 392 -29.76 -13.15 -7.84
C TYR A 392 -28.60 -13.23 -6.83
N ASP A 393 -27.70 -12.24 -6.81
CA ASP A 393 -26.57 -12.21 -5.87
C ASP A 393 -27.04 -11.95 -4.42
N ASP A 394 -28.04 -11.09 -4.20
CA ASP A 394 -28.68 -10.91 -2.89
C ASP A 394 -29.30 -12.21 -2.37
N LEU A 395 -29.83 -13.05 -3.27
CA LEU A 395 -30.35 -14.37 -2.93
C LEU A 395 -29.22 -15.36 -2.62
N LEU A 396 -28.11 -15.35 -3.37
CA LEU A 396 -26.94 -16.18 -3.06
C LEU A 396 -26.36 -15.87 -1.67
N ASP A 397 -26.23 -14.58 -1.30
CA ASP A 397 -25.73 -14.24 0.03
C ASP A 397 -26.73 -14.60 1.14
N LYS A 398 -28.05 -14.47 0.91
CA LYS A 398 -29.07 -15.00 1.84
C LYS A 398 -28.93 -16.51 2.03
N LEU A 399 -28.90 -17.29 0.93
CA LEU A 399 -28.72 -18.74 0.97
C LEU A 399 -27.44 -19.13 1.69
N PHE A 400 -26.32 -18.46 1.40
CA PHE A 400 -25.05 -18.64 2.09
C PHE A 400 -25.20 -18.46 3.61
N PHE A 401 -25.90 -17.42 4.07
CA PHE A 401 -26.15 -17.22 5.50
C PHE A 401 -27.00 -18.34 6.14
N GLU A 402 -28.07 -18.81 5.49
CA GLU A 402 -28.90 -19.90 6.06
C GLU A 402 -28.20 -21.27 6.01
N LEU A 403 -27.41 -21.55 4.96
CA LEU A 403 -26.54 -22.73 4.84
C LEU A 403 -25.41 -22.75 5.89
N MET A 404 -24.90 -21.57 6.25
CA MET A 404 -23.85 -21.39 7.26
C MET A 404 -24.42 -21.50 8.68
N ASP A 405 -25.66 -21.06 8.90
CA ASP A 405 -26.44 -21.33 10.11
C ASP A 405 -27.00 -22.76 10.17
N SER A 406 -26.79 -23.57 9.13
CA SER A 406 -27.22 -24.98 9.02
C SER A 406 -28.76 -25.19 9.09
N LYS A 407 -29.53 -24.24 8.56
CA LYS A 407 -31.00 -24.29 8.48
C LYS A 407 -31.56 -24.87 7.18
N LEU A 408 -30.69 -25.06 6.19
CA LEU A 408 -31.00 -25.67 4.89
C LEU A 408 -30.09 -26.91 4.77
N GLY A 409 -30.53 -28.03 5.32
CA GLY A 409 -29.78 -29.29 5.34
C GLY A 409 -30.14 -30.22 4.18
N THR A 410 -31.33 -30.05 3.60
CA THR A 410 -31.92 -30.95 2.60
C THR A 410 -32.40 -30.21 1.36
N ASP A 411 -32.46 -30.92 0.23
CA ASP A 411 -33.00 -30.42 -1.04
C ASP A 411 -34.44 -29.92 -0.92
N GLU A 412 -35.25 -30.50 -0.02
CA GLU A 412 -36.64 -30.13 0.23
C GLU A 412 -36.74 -28.77 0.94
N GLU A 413 -35.94 -28.56 2.00
CA GLU A 413 -35.83 -27.25 2.67
C GLU A 413 -35.30 -26.17 1.71
N MET A 414 -34.32 -26.51 0.87
CA MET A 414 -33.79 -25.59 -0.15
C MET A 414 -34.85 -25.24 -1.20
N LYS A 415 -35.62 -26.22 -1.70
CA LYS A 415 -36.71 -25.99 -2.65
C LYS A 415 -37.82 -25.11 -2.04
N ALA A 416 -38.22 -25.38 -0.80
CA ALA A 416 -39.20 -24.55 -0.08
C ALA A 416 -38.70 -23.10 0.18
N TYR A 417 -37.41 -22.91 0.47
CA TYR A 417 -36.82 -21.57 0.64
C TYR A 417 -36.71 -20.80 -0.69
N LEU A 418 -36.48 -21.50 -1.80
CA LEU A 418 -36.33 -20.92 -3.14
C LEU A 418 -37.67 -20.64 -3.83
N GLU A 419 -38.76 -21.30 -3.45
CA GLU A 419 -40.07 -21.18 -4.11
C GLU A 419 -40.58 -19.72 -4.24
N PRO A 420 -40.50 -18.84 -3.22
CA PRO A 420 -40.92 -17.43 -3.34
C PRO A 420 -40.07 -16.60 -4.31
N TYR A 421 -38.91 -17.11 -4.74
CA TYR A 421 -37.99 -16.45 -5.67
C TYR A 421 -38.05 -17.05 -7.09
N SER A 422 -38.82 -18.14 -7.30
CA SER A 422 -38.99 -18.77 -8.60
C SER A 422 -39.80 -17.86 -9.54
N PRO A 423 -39.29 -17.51 -10.74
CA PRO A 423 -40.11 -16.78 -11.73
C PRO A 423 -41.36 -17.59 -12.11
N PRO A 424 -42.52 -16.94 -12.31
CA PRO A 424 -43.75 -17.63 -12.72
C PRO A 424 -43.51 -18.45 -13.99
N ALA A 425 -44.20 -19.59 -14.11
CA ALA A 425 -44.05 -20.45 -15.27
C ALA A 425 -44.38 -19.66 -16.56
N PRO A 426 -43.55 -19.78 -17.62
CA PRO A 426 -43.85 -19.13 -18.89
C PRO A 426 -45.21 -19.61 -19.41
N PRO A 427 -46.01 -18.74 -20.07
CA PRO A 427 -47.31 -19.13 -20.58
C PRO A 427 -47.16 -20.34 -21.52
N PRO A 428 -48.06 -21.34 -21.45
CA PRO A 428 -47.92 -22.56 -22.22
C PRO A 428 -47.84 -22.22 -23.72
N PRO A 429 -46.95 -22.89 -24.48
CA PRO A 429 -46.73 -22.57 -25.88
C PRO A 429 -48.05 -22.69 -26.63
N VAL A 430 -48.53 -21.58 -27.18
CA VAL A 430 -49.80 -21.53 -27.90
C VAL A 430 -49.65 -22.33 -29.19
N HIS A 431 -50.02 -23.62 -29.12
CA HIS A 431 -50.06 -24.50 -30.27
C HIS A 431 -51.14 -24.02 -31.24
N LEU A 432 -50.78 -23.07 -32.10
CA LEU A 432 -51.56 -22.63 -33.25
C LEU A 432 -51.84 -23.84 -34.14
N ARG A 433 -52.98 -24.50 -33.92
CA ARG A 433 -53.48 -25.62 -34.70
C ARG A 433 -53.70 -25.15 -36.14
N ARG A 434 -52.68 -25.28 -36.98
CA ARG A 434 -52.82 -25.14 -38.44
C ARG A 434 -53.94 -26.09 -38.89
N ALA A 435 -55.01 -25.53 -39.43
CA ALA A 435 -56.14 -26.31 -39.93
C ALA A 435 -55.65 -27.32 -40.96
N ARG A 436 -55.96 -28.60 -40.74
CA ARG A 436 -55.45 -29.72 -41.54
C ARG A 436 -56.21 -29.82 -42.86
N VAL A 437 -55.90 -28.95 -43.81
CA VAL A 437 -56.44 -29.01 -45.18
C VAL A 437 -56.15 -30.41 -45.75
N ALA A 438 -57.20 -31.15 -46.08
CA ALA A 438 -57.09 -32.51 -46.58
C ALA A 438 -56.44 -32.49 -47.98
N LYS A 439 -55.29 -33.15 -48.12
CA LYS A 439 -54.61 -33.33 -49.40
C LYS A 439 -54.95 -34.71 -49.95
N LYS A 440 -55.69 -34.75 -51.07
CA LYS A 440 -56.05 -35.97 -51.81
C LYS A 440 -54.91 -36.29 -52.80
N ASP A 441 -54.60 -37.57 -52.96
CA ASP A 441 -53.42 -38.01 -53.74
C ASP A 441 -53.50 -37.75 -55.25
N ALA A 442 -52.36 -37.36 -55.83
CA ALA A 442 -52.07 -37.43 -57.25
C ALA A 442 -50.55 -37.61 -57.47
N LYS A 443 -50.15 -38.48 -58.41
CA LYS A 443 -48.73 -38.83 -58.68
C LYS A 443 -48.00 -37.76 -59.53
N PRO A 444 -46.65 -37.72 -59.50
CA PRO A 444 -45.85 -36.66 -60.12
C PRO A 444 -45.51 -36.89 -61.60
N ALA A 445 -45.21 -35.79 -62.31
CA ALA A 445 -44.63 -35.77 -63.66
C ALA A 445 -43.42 -34.81 -63.73
N LYS A 446 -42.57 -34.94 -64.78
CA LYS A 446 -41.23 -34.34 -64.86
C LYS A 446 -41.22 -33.03 -65.67
N SER A 447 -40.42 -32.02 -65.27
CA SER A 447 -39.11 -31.69 -65.91
C SER A 447 -38.62 -30.21 -65.86
N ARG A 448 -37.28 -30.07 -65.76
CA ARG A 448 -36.35 -29.03 -66.32
C ARG A 448 -36.55 -27.50 -66.12
N LYS A 449 -35.58 -26.93 -65.37
CA LYS A 449 -34.73 -25.73 -65.67
C LYS A 449 -35.37 -24.36 -66.02
N LYS A 450 -35.18 -23.36 -65.15
CA LYS A 450 -34.09 -22.34 -65.21
C LYS A 450 -33.95 -21.61 -63.86
N ALA A 451 -33.03 -20.64 -63.70
CA ALA A 451 -32.56 -20.16 -62.39
C ALA A 451 -32.21 -18.65 -62.28
N ALA A 452 -32.32 -18.13 -61.05
CA ALA A 452 -31.66 -16.99 -60.38
C ALA A 452 -31.78 -17.30 -58.86
N VAL A 453 -30.77 -17.22 -57.96
CA VAL A 453 -29.89 -16.10 -57.52
C VAL A 453 -30.73 -15.01 -56.79
N GLU A 454 -30.46 -14.52 -55.57
CA GLU A 454 -29.39 -14.68 -54.54
C GLU A 454 -29.82 -15.59 -53.32
N ILE A 455 -29.02 -16.13 -52.37
CA ILE A 455 -27.86 -15.65 -51.54
C ILE A 455 -28.31 -14.65 -50.44
N GLU A 456 -28.02 -14.75 -49.13
CA GLU A 456 -27.35 -15.77 -48.26
C GLU A 456 -27.83 -15.58 -46.80
N ALA A 457 -27.69 -16.61 -45.93
CA ALA A 457 -27.47 -16.49 -44.48
C ALA A 457 -27.43 -17.89 -43.81
N GLY A 458 -26.24 -18.47 -43.66
CA GLY A 458 -26.03 -19.74 -42.94
C GLY A 458 -24.99 -19.61 -41.84
N ALA A 459 -25.30 -20.06 -40.64
CA ALA A 459 -24.36 -20.16 -39.52
C ALA A 459 -24.71 -21.41 -38.69
N GLU A 460 -24.12 -22.54 -39.03
CA GLU A 460 -24.28 -23.79 -38.27
C GLU A 460 -23.33 -23.81 -37.05
N ALA A 461 -23.81 -24.41 -35.96
CA ALA A 461 -22.98 -24.67 -34.78
C ALA A 461 -22.17 -25.96 -34.97
N ILE A 462 -20.91 -25.96 -34.52
CA ILE A 462 -20.05 -27.14 -34.52
C ILE A 462 -20.32 -27.95 -33.25
N ALA A 463 -20.55 -29.25 -33.37
CA ALA A 463 -20.60 -30.19 -32.25
C ALA A 463 -19.35 -31.07 -32.22
N GLU A 464 -18.87 -31.43 -31.03
CA GLU A 464 -17.71 -32.29 -30.82
C GLU A 464 -18.04 -33.78 -30.99
N THR A 465 -17.06 -34.61 -31.35
CA THR A 465 -17.07 -36.04 -31.02
C THR A 465 -15.66 -36.62 -31.05
N GLU A 466 -15.32 -37.43 -30.05
CA GLU A 466 -14.04 -38.15 -29.98
C GLU A 466 -14.07 -39.46 -30.78
N VAL A 467 -12.92 -39.85 -31.37
CA VAL A 467 -12.56 -41.27 -31.57
C VAL A 467 -11.05 -41.42 -31.36
N ALA A 468 -10.61 -42.52 -30.75
CA ALA A 468 -9.23 -42.72 -30.30
C ALA A 468 -8.42 -43.76 -31.11
N ALA A 469 -7.09 -43.68 -30.93
CA ALA A 469 -6.09 -44.75 -31.02
C ALA A 469 -5.75 -45.45 -32.38
N ALA A 470 -4.51 -45.22 -32.85
CA ALA A 470 -3.60 -46.22 -33.43
C ALA A 470 -2.15 -45.70 -33.33
N ALA A 471 -1.11 -46.55 -33.50
CA ALA A 471 0.26 -46.19 -33.09
C ALA A 471 1.42 -46.64 -34.02
N LYS A 472 2.37 -45.69 -34.24
CA LYS A 472 3.85 -45.87 -34.35
C LYS A 472 4.43 -46.80 -35.46
N PRO A 473 5.77 -46.76 -35.74
CA PRO A 473 6.79 -45.69 -35.64
C PRO A 473 7.67 -45.57 -36.92
N VAL A 474 8.71 -44.72 -36.91
CA VAL A 474 10.05 -44.76 -37.61
C VAL A 474 10.59 -43.31 -37.68
N LYS A 475 11.65 -42.93 -36.93
CA LYS A 475 13.10 -42.93 -37.26
C LYS A 475 13.48 -42.09 -38.52
N ALA A 476 14.53 -41.24 -38.53
CA ALA A 476 15.45 -40.78 -37.48
C ALA A 476 16.34 -39.58 -37.94
N ALA A 477 17.05 -38.97 -36.98
CA ALA A 477 18.33 -38.22 -37.10
C ALA A 477 18.36 -36.81 -37.78
N ALA A 478 19.42 -35.99 -37.65
CA ALA A 478 20.27 -35.58 -36.50
C ALA A 478 21.36 -34.54 -36.96
N LYS A 479 21.94 -33.80 -35.99
CA LYS A 479 23.08 -32.82 -36.11
C LYS A 479 22.69 -31.48 -36.75
N LYS A 480 23.06 -30.28 -36.26
CA LYS A 480 24.29 -29.68 -35.67
C LYS A 480 25.36 -29.24 -36.69
N ALA A 481 25.45 -27.91 -36.94
CA ALA A 481 26.70 -27.12 -37.02
C ALA A 481 26.38 -25.61 -37.11
N ALA A 482 27.38 -24.75 -36.89
CA ALA A 482 27.36 -23.28 -36.98
C ALA A 482 28.82 -22.78 -37.24
N PRO A 483 29.13 -21.47 -37.23
CA PRO A 483 28.57 -20.34 -38.01
C PRO A 483 29.66 -19.61 -38.85
N ALA A 484 29.29 -18.70 -39.77
CA ALA A 484 30.25 -17.80 -40.42
C ALA A 484 29.70 -16.43 -40.90
N LYS A 485 30.57 -15.42 -40.85
CA LYS A 485 30.62 -14.08 -41.51
C LYS A 485 32.13 -13.83 -41.82
N PRO A 486 32.58 -12.78 -42.57
CA PRO A 486 31.87 -11.64 -43.19
C PRO A 486 32.25 -11.39 -44.68
N ALA A 487 31.79 -10.29 -45.31
CA ALA A 487 32.64 -9.27 -46.01
C ALA A 487 31.89 -8.34 -47.01
N LYS A 488 32.58 -7.23 -47.35
CA LYS A 488 32.32 -6.08 -48.25
C LYS A 488 32.06 -6.50 -49.74
N ALA A 489 31.67 -5.67 -50.72
CA ALA A 489 31.83 -4.22 -50.95
C ALA A 489 31.00 -3.65 -52.14
N ALA A 490 30.88 -2.31 -52.24
CA ALA A 490 30.82 -1.48 -53.48
C ALA A 490 29.62 -1.61 -54.47
N ALA A 491 29.32 -0.68 -55.40
CA ALA A 491 29.45 0.81 -55.49
C ALA A 491 28.77 1.33 -56.81
N LYS A 492 28.68 2.68 -56.99
CA LYS A 492 28.26 3.44 -58.22
C LYS A 492 26.73 3.50 -58.46
N LYS A 493 26.14 4.55 -59.08
CA LYS A 493 26.59 5.89 -59.55
C LYS A 493 25.41 6.89 -59.59
N ALA A 494 25.69 8.20 -59.73
CA ALA A 494 24.71 9.31 -59.86
C ALA A 494 24.32 9.60 -61.34
N PRO A 495 23.58 10.68 -61.78
CA PRO A 495 23.92 12.12 -61.55
C PRO A 495 22.77 13.19 -61.57
N VAL A 496 23.17 14.49 -61.43
CA VAL A 496 22.50 15.80 -61.71
C VAL A 496 21.17 16.19 -61.00
N ALA A 497 20.87 17.47 -60.68
CA ALA A 497 21.57 18.78 -60.81
C ALA A 497 21.21 19.72 -59.61
N ALA A 498 22.14 20.42 -58.95
CA ALA A 498 22.55 21.85 -59.13
C ALA A 498 21.38 22.89 -59.11
N LYS A 499 21.41 24.01 -58.35
CA LYS A 499 22.48 25.01 -58.04
C LYS A 499 22.41 25.50 -56.56
N LYS A 500 23.53 25.81 -55.86
CA LYS A 500 24.17 27.15 -55.60
C LYS A 500 23.22 28.25 -55.06
N ALA A 501 23.60 29.15 -54.13
CA ALA A 501 24.93 29.74 -53.85
C ALA A 501 25.32 29.86 -52.36
N THR A 502 26.26 30.78 -52.01
CA THR A 502 27.17 30.67 -50.83
C THR A 502 27.27 31.93 -49.92
N PRO A 503 27.65 31.80 -48.63
CA PRO A 503 28.25 32.86 -47.78
C PRO A 503 29.73 33.13 -48.20
N PRO A 504 30.61 33.98 -47.55
CA PRO A 504 30.59 34.54 -46.17
C PRO A 504 31.23 35.95 -45.91
N VAL A 505 31.27 36.39 -44.63
CA VAL A 505 32.24 37.33 -43.97
C VAL A 505 32.34 36.90 -42.47
N LYS A 506 33.42 36.93 -41.64
CA LYS A 506 34.83 37.39 -41.58
C LYS A 506 35.21 38.62 -40.69
N ALA A 507 35.34 38.40 -39.36
CA ALA A 507 36.22 39.15 -38.42
C ALA A 507 36.58 38.24 -37.21
N ALA A 508 37.82 37.95 -36.80
CA ALA A 508 38.97 38.80 -36.40
C ALA A 508 38.82 39.37 -34.96
N VAL A 509 39.03 38.57 -33.90
CA VAL A 509 40.32 38.23 -33.24
C VAL A 509 41.07 39.41 -32.58
N LYS A 510 41.25 39.35 -31.25
CA LYS A 510 42.41 39.93 -30.54
C LYS A 510 42.70 39.19 -29.23
N LYS A 511 43.99 38.95 -28.94
CA LYS A 511 44.52 38.54 -27.62
C LYS A 511 45.37 39.68 -27.07
N THR A 512 45.30 39.97 -25.77
CA THR A 512 46.28 40.84 -25.08
C THR A 512 46.41 40.51 -23.59
N ALA A 513 47.65 40.37 -23.12
CA ALA A 513 48.10 40.36 -21.73
C ALA A 513 49.64 40.44 -21.72
N PRO A 514 50.33 40.79 -20.61
CA PRO A 514 49.99 41.76 -19.55
C PRO A 514 51.14 42.79 -19.36
N PRO A 515 51.04 43.67 -18.33
CA PRO A 515 52.24 44.09 -17.58
C PRO A 515 52.00 44.18 -16.05
N ALA A 516 52.96 44.45 -15.17
CA ALA A 516 54.33 43.93 -15.03
C ALA A 516 54.98 44.48 -13.71
N LYS A 517 55.38 43.60 -12.78
CA LYS A 517 56.45 43.74 -11.76
C LYS A 517 56.59 45.04 -10.91
N LYS A 518 56.49 44.87 -9.58
CA LYS A 518 57.51 45.16 -8.54
C LYS A 518 57.25 44.15 -7.39
N ALA A 519 58.17 43.27 -6.95
CA ALA A 519 59.50 43.44 -6.30
C ALA A 519 59.38 43.83 -4.80
N LYS A 520 60.09 43.23 -3.83
CA LYS A 520 61.10 42.13 -3.86
C LYS A 520 61.47 41.61 -2.44
N THR A 521 61.66 40.28 -2.26
CA THR A 521 62.60 39.59 -1.29
C THR A 521 62.46 39.80 0.24
N PRO A 522 63.18 39.07 1.15
CA PRO A 522 64.06 37.89 0.98
C PRO A 522 63.87 36.67 1.95
N VAL A 523 63.95 35.45 1.39
CA VAL A 523 64.88 34.33 1.75
C VAL A 523 65.04 33.81 3.21
N LYS A 524 64.81 32.50 3.39
CA LYS A 524 65.84 31.52 3.87
C LYS A 524 65.54 30.08 3.40
N LYS A 525 66.55 29.20 3.35
CA LYS A 525 66.51 27.83 2.77
C LYS A 525 67.13 26.77 3.70
N ALA A 526 66.55 25.56 3.71
CA ALA A 526 67.19 24.24 3.82
C ALA A 526 66.16 23.20 3.28
N ALA A 527 66.43 22.23 2.39
CA ALA A 527 67.49 21.21 2.26
C ALA A 527 67.27 19.99 3.19
N VAL A 528 67.36 18.71 2.78
CA VAL A 528 67.42 18.06 1.44
C VAL A 528 67.18 16.52 1.57
N LYS A 529 66.90 15.78 0.47
CA LYS A 529 67.46 14.45 0.01
C LYS A 529 66.48 13.69 -0.94
N LYS A 530 66.66 12.37 -1.15
CA LYS A 530 66.04 11.48 -2.20
C LYS A 530 66.17 9.98 -1.76
N LEU A 531 65.50 8.95 -2.33
CA LEU A 531 64.59 8.90 -3.50
C LEU A 531 63.37 7.91 -3.41
N PRO A 532 63.47 6.55 -3.44
CA PRO A 532 62.57 5.76 -4.31
C PRO A 532 61.73 4.61 -3.69
N VAL A 533 60.82 4.11 -4.54
CA VAL A 533 59.78 3.07 -4.37
C VAL A 533 60.31 1.63 -4.16
N LYS A 534 59.55 0.80 -3.45
CA LYS A 534 59.45 -0.64 -3.75
C LYS A 534 58.04 -1.19 -3.44
N ALA A 535 57.59 -2.18 -4.21
CA ALA A 535 56.28 -2.83 -4.07
C ALA A 535 56.41 -4.34 -3.78
N VAL A 536 55.40 -4.93 -3.14
CA VAL A 536 55.22 -6.38 -2.95
C VAL A 536 53.75 -6.72 -3.19
N ALA A 537 53.43 -7.92 -3.67
CA ALA A 537 52.13 -8.24 -4.26
C ALA A 537 51.53 -9.58 -3.79
N LYS A 538 50.19 -9.68 -3.92
CA LYS A 538 49.35 -10.89 -4.10
C LYS A 538 49.63 -12.13 -3.22
N LYS A 539 48.57 -12.61 -2.57
CA LYS A 539 47.94 -13.91 -2.95
C LYS A 539 46.50 -14.03 -2.44
N ALA A 540 45.75 -14.93 -3.06
CA ALA A 540 44.41 -15.36 -2.65
C ALA A 540 44.40 -16.88 -2.46
N ALA A 541 43.48 -17.41 -1.65
CA ALA A 541 43.23 -18.85 -1.51
C ALA A 541 41.78 -19.12 -1.05
N HIS A 542 41.18 -20.21 -1.55
CA HIS A 542 39.98 -20.82 -0.96
C HIS A 542 40.35 -21.66 0.27
N VAL A 543 39.37 -22.10 1.08
CA VAL A 543 38.93 -23.52 1.15
C VAL A 543 37.80 -23.75 2.17
N ALA A 544 37.03 -24.79 1.89
CA ALA A 544 35.72 -25.20 2.41
C ALA A 544 35.57 -25.59 3.91
N LYS A 545 34.29 -25.60 4.33
CA LYS A 545 33.59 -26.61 5.16
C LYS A 545 34.38 -27.37 6.25
N LYS A 546 33.88 -27.28 7.49
CA LYS A 546 33.43 -28.47 8.26
C LYS A 546 32.46 -28.07 9.38
N ALA A 547 31.64 -29.03 9.82
CA ALA A 547 30.72 -28.89 10.96
C ALA A 547 31.19 -29.79 12.13
N PRO A 548 30.83 -29.46 13.38
CA PRO A 548 30.84 -30.41 14.50
C PRO A 548 29.48 -31.13 14.62
N ALA A 549 29.46 -32.30 15.26
CA ALA A 549 28.26 -33.14 15.37
C ALA A 549 28.07 -33.75 16.77
N LYS A 550 26.78 -33.98 17.11
CA LYS A 550 26.22 -34.92 18.11
C LYS A 550 26.56 -34.76 19.61
N LYS A 551 25.48 -34.83 20.40
CA LYS A 551 25.42 -35.18 21.84
C LYS A 551 26.11 -36.53 22.12
N PRO A 552 26.56 -36.82 23.36
CA PRO A 552 25.67 -37.28 24.44
C PRO A 552 25.80 -36.41 25.73
N ALA A 553 25.25 -36.73 26.90
CA ALA A 553 23.90 -37.17 27.31
C ALA A 553 23.93 -37.64 28.80
N ALA A 554 23.03 -37.10 29.63
CA ALA A 554 22.41 -37.70 30.83
C ALA A 554 23.14 -37.81 32.21
N LYS A 555 22.28 -37.69 33.25
CA LYS A 555 22.31 -38.20 34.65
C LYS A 555 23.12 -37.49 35.76
N LYS A 556 22.34 -36.83 36.64
CA LYS A 556 22.28 -36.94 38.13
C LYS A 556 23.56 -37.25 38.94
N VAL A 557 23.89 -36.35 39.88
CA VAL A 557 24.13 -36.68 41.31
C VAL A 557 23.45 -35.59 42.17
N SER A 558 23.13 -35.87 43.44
CA SER A 558 22.41 -34.99 44.38
C SER A 558 23.01 -35.03 45.79
N ALA A 559 23.16 -33.89 46.48
CA ALA A 559 23.33 -33.85 47.94
C ALA A 559 22.99 -32.48 48.58
N LYS A 560 22.23 -32.57 49.70
CA LYS A 560 22.25 -31.78 50.96
C LYS A 560 23.11 -30.49 50.98
N SER A 561 22.61 -29.37 51.50
CA SER A 561 22.31 -29.22 52.95
C SER A 561 21.16 -28.26 53.28
N ALA A 562 20.72 -28.25 54.55
CA ALA A 562 19.69 -27.36 55.09
C ALA A 562 19.90 -27.09 56.59
N ALA A 563 19.58 -25.88 57.08
CA ALA A 563 19.25 -25.61 58.50
C ALA A 563 18.73 -24.18 58.73
N HIS A 564 17.49 -24.06 59.25
CA HIS A 564 16.98 -22.97 60.13
C HIS A 564 17.00 -21.49 59.63
N LYS A 565 16.27 -20.53 60.25
CA LYS A 565 15.44 -20.52 61.48
C LYS A 565 14.12 -19.70 61.28
N ALA A 566 13.24 -19.69 62.28
CA ALA A 566 11.82 -19.29 62.19
C ALA A 566 11.53 -17.77 62.47
N PRO A 567 10.31 -17.24 62.22
CA PRO A 567 10.01 -15.81 62.13
C PRO A 567 9.24 -15.19 63.34
N ALA A 568 9.06 -13.86 63.31
CA ALA A 568 8.16 -13.08 64.19
C ALA A 568 7.37 -12.03 63.36
N LYS A 569 6.03 -12.12 63.27
CA LYS A 569 4.99 -11.52 64.15
C LYS A 569 4.79 -9.99 64.01
N LYS A 570 3.57 -9.58 63.64
CA LYS A 570 2.96 -8.25 63.92
C LYS A 570 1.43 -8.40 64.01
N VAL A 571 0.79 -7.86 65.06
CA VAL A 571 -0.61 -8.22 65.42
C VAL A 571 -1.40 -7.02 65.99
N THR A 572 -2.34 -6.48 65.19
CA THR A 572 -3.54 -5.66 65.60
C THR A 572 -3.28 -4.32 66.36
N ALA A 573 -4.25 -3.41 66.61
CA ALA A 573 -5.72 -3.39 66.42
C ALA A 573 -6.29 -1.96 66.17
N LYS A 574 -7.58 -1.88 65.74
CA LYS A 574 -8.65 -0.83 65.89
C LYS A 574 -8.26 0.64 66.23
N GLY A 575 -8.86 1.72 65.68
CA GLY A 575 -10.07 1.92 64.84
C GLY A 575 -9.87 3.02 63.76
N SER A 576 -10.74 4.02 63.48
CA SER A 576 -12.09 4.41 63.99
C SER A 576 -12.84 5.33 62.95
N LYS A 577 -13.93 6.04 63.34
CA LYS A 577 -14.80 6.94 62.52
C LYS A 577 -15.79 7.72 63.45
N PRO A 578 -16.70 8.65 63.03
CA PRO A 578 -16.87 9.41 61.77
C PRO A 578 -17.29 10.92 61.90
N ALA A 579 -17.29 11.68 60.77
CA ALA A 579 -18.12 12.90 60.48
C ALA A 579 -18.04 13.17 58.94
N THR A 580 -19.04 13.48 58.09
CA THR A 580 -20.19 14.45 58.03
C THR A 580 -19.78 15.91 57.83
N LYS A 581 -20.34 16.73 56.91
CA LYS A 581 -21.46 16.58 55.93
C LYS A 581 -21.49 17.75 54.89
N LYS A 582 -22.27 17.59 53.81
CA LYS A 582 -22.89 18.64 52.92
C LYS A 582 -22.02 19.63 52.09
N VAL A 583 -22.13 19.52 50.76
CA VAL A 583 -22.60 20.58 49.81
C VAL A 583 -23.43 19.83 48.75
N ALA A 584 -24.75 19.92 48.60
CA ALA A 584 -25.70 21.04 48.48
C ALA A 584 -25.90 21.53 47.02
N THR A 585 -26.73 20.82 46.28
CA THR A 585 -27.27 21.22 44.96
C THR A 585 -28.24 22.40 45.06
N LYS A 586 -28.26 23.29 44.06
CA LYS A 586 -29.40 24.19 43.80
C LYS A 586 -29.78 24.20 42.32
N LYS A 587 -31.01 23.80 42.02
CA LYS A 587 -31.77 24.34 40.88
C LYS A 587 -32.42 25.65 41.33
N ALA A 588 -32.54 26.61 40.42
CA ALA A 588 -33.52 27.69 40.46
C ALA A 588 -33.85 28.06 39.01
N ALA A 589 -35.08 28.48 38.74
CA ALA A 589 -35.55 28.84 37.41
C ALA A 589 -36.63 29.93 37.50
N VAL A 590 -36.91 30.56 36.35
CA VAL A 590 -38.00 31.54 36.13
C VAL A 590 -37.86 32.90 36.83
N ALA A 591 -37.56 33.92 36.03
CA ALA A 591 -38.07 35.27 36.20
C ALA A 591 -38.25 35.91 34.80
N SER A 592 -39.44 36.41 34.49
CA SER A 592 -39.77 36.99 33.18
C SER A 592 -39.70 38.52 33.20
N GLY A 593 -38.98 39.14 32.26
CA GLY A 593 -38.87 40.59 32.10
C GLY A 593 -39.23 41.06 30.67
N LYS A 594 -40.01 42.14 30.54
CA LYS A 594 -40.58 42.62 29.26
C LYS A 594 -39.78 43.76 28.62
N LYS A 595 -39.82 43.79 27.28
CA LYS A 595 -39.75 44.97 26.37
C LYS A 595 -38.53 45.90 26.44
N LYS A 596 -37.89 46.08 25.28
CA LYS A 596 -38.03 47.33 24.50
C LYS A 596 -37.99 47.03 23.00
N LYS A 597 -38.67 47.90 22.24
CA LYS A 597 -39.10 47.79 20.83
C LYS A 597 -38.22 46.91 19.94
#